data_AF-A0A2E8WE75-F1
#
_entry.id   AF-A0A2E8WE75-F1
#
_cell.length_a   1.000
_cell.length_b   1.000
_cell.length_c   1.000
_cell.angle_alpha   90.00
_cell.angle_beta   90.00
_cell.angle_gamma   90.00
#
_symmetry.space_group_name_H-M   'P 1'
#
loop_
_entity.id
_entity.type
_entity.pdbx_description
1 polymer ?
#
loop_
_entity_poly.entity_id
_entity_poly.type
_entity_poly.pdbx_seq_one_letter_code
_entity_poly.pdbx_strand_id
1 'polypeptide(L)'
;MAGCNWNLSCIIRIDGDPQRYLFRFNHRRYGRGDETIEKEQIHYALIAEKTGIPTPRIHLADLRRSIVPKGYMVMNYVEGENHGYLTLPDNPTTSPTEKEAISRAAGEAISQIHSITRPPETATSGPDRVLAAIDALDRVVGEHQCRVTRDQINRCKDVVRQDSSLNVEIESLLLRDADLNFSETEGAWRVAFICDLKHQQYGDPYLDLAHVLCSPKPMWSLKEPFSGPVRPRWQTSLLCGVRGNATDRLCQTLPCRERSLSRGRRRRSR
;
A
#
# COMPACT_ATOMS: atom_id res chain seq x y z
N MET A 1 2.43 -14.25 10.53
CA MET A 1 1.62 -13.68 9.43
C MET A 1 1.84 -12.19 9.44
N ALA A 2 2.34 -11.61 8.35
CA ALA A 2 2.49 -10.18 8.21
C ALA A 2 2.13 -9.85 6.76
N GLY A 3 0.95 -9.27 6.55
CA GLY A 3 0.72 -8.48 5.34
C GLY A 3 1.85 -7.46 5.29
N CYS A 4 2.60 -7.42 4.19
CA CYS A 4 3.79 -6.60 4.07
C CYS A 4 3.38 -5.11 4.04
N ASN A 5 3.09 -4.54 5.21
CA ASN A 5 2.91 -3.11 5.35
C ASN A 5 4.30 -2.51 5.10
N TRP A 6 4.43 -1.80 3.98
CA TRP A 6 5.71 -1.26 3.52
C TRP A 6 6.29 -0.29 4.56
N ASN A 7 5.43 0.29 5.38
CA ASN A 7 5.75 1.13 6.52
C ASN A 7 5.40 0.40 7.83
N LEU A 8 6.27 0.54 8.84
CA LEU A 8 5.94 0.06 10.18
C LEU A 8 4.79 0.92 10.71
N SER A 9 3.70 0.29 11.14
CA SER A 9 2.55 0.98 11.70
C SER A 9 2.23 0.42 13.08
N CYS A 10 1.88 1.28 14.04
CA CYS A 10 1.39 0.86 15.35
C CYS A 10 0.22 1.73 15.80
N ILE A 11 -0.71 1.10 16.51
CA ILE A 11 -1.85 1.78 17.13
C ILE A 11 -1.44 2.12 18.57
N ILE A 12 -1.54 3.39 18.94
CA ILE A 12 -1.20 3.89 20.26
C ILE A 12 -2.46 4.41 20.93
N ARG A 13 -2.62 4.06 22.21
CA ARG A 13 -3.58 4.65 23.14
C ARG A 13 -2.80 5.51 24.12
N ILE A 14 -3.30 6.71 24.40
CA ILE A 14 -2.73 7.61 25.39
C ILE A 14 -3.66 7.57 26.60
N ASP A 15 -3.10 7.35 27.80
CA ASP A 15 -3.90 7.30 29.01
C ASP A 15 -4.66 8.61 29.23
N GLY A 16 -5.97 8.50 29.47
CA GLY A 16 -6.87 9.64 29.63
C GLY A 16 -7.39 10.25 28.32
N ASP A 17 -6.89 9.82 27.16
CA ASP A 17 -7.43 10.21 25.86
C ASP A 17 -8.34 9.09 25.29
N PRO A 18 -9.62 9.36 25.00
CA PRO A 18 -10.50 8.36 24.40
C PRO A 18 -10.09 7.99 22.96
N GLN A 19 -9.28 8.82 22.30
CA GLN A 19 -8.86 8.61 20.93
C GLN A 19 -7.71 7.59 20.81
N ARG A 20 -7.76 6.78 19.76
CA ARG A 20 -6.63 5.96 19.31
C ARG A 20 -5.90 6.66 18.17
N TYR A 21 -4.60 6.46 18.14
CA TYR A 21 -3.72 7.04 17.13
C TYR A 21 -3.03 5.96 16.32
N LEU A 22 -2.95 6.16 15.00
CA LEU A 22 -2.12 5.36 14.12
C LEU A 22 -0.82 6.09 13.86
N PHE A 23 0.28 5.50 14.31
CA PHE A 23 1.63 5.95 14.00
C PHE A 23 2.11 5.15 12.79
N ARG A 24 2.56 5.86 11.75
CA ARG A 24 3.12 5.23 10.55
C ARG A 24 4.51 5.78 10.28
N PHE A 25 5.48 4.88 10.29
CA PHE A 25 6.89 5.19 10.11
C PHE A 25 7.34 4.85 8.70
N ASN A 26 7.92 5.82 8.00
CA ASN A 26 8.44 5.60 6.66
C ASN A 26 9.60 4.62 6.68
N HIS A 27 9.45 3.51 5.96
CA HIS A 27 10.55 2.62 5.66
C HIS A 27 11.20 3.11 4.36
N ARG A 28 12.21 3.99 4.45
CA ARG A 28 13.04 4.36 3.29
C ARG A 28 13.82 3.13 2.79
N ARG A 29 13.15 2.29 2.00
CA ARG A 29 13.66 1.10 1.29
C ARG A 29 13.49 1.37 -0.21
N TYR A 30 14.43 0.91 -1.05
CA TYR A 30 14.45 1.14 -2.51
C TYR A 30 14.58 2.62 -2.94
N GLY A 31 15.31 3.43 -2.18
CA GLY A 31 15.59 4.83 -2.55
C GLY A 31 14.41 5.80 -2.42
N ARG A 32 13.23 5.35 -1.97
CA ARG A 32 12.07 6.22 -1.76
C ARG A 32 12.24 7.08 -0.51
N GLY A 33 12.04 8.39 -0.66
CA GLY A 33 12.27 9.40 0.37
C GLY A 33 11.06 9.65 1.28
N ASP A 34 11.12 10.74 2.05
CA ASP A 34 10.02 11.21 2.90
C ASP A 34 8.90 11.91 2.09
N GLU A 35 9.14 12.15 0.80
CA GLU A 35 8.17 12.64 -0.20
C GLU A 35 6.84 11.86 -0.22
N THR A 36 6.88 10.57 0.19
CA THR A 36 5.69 9.72 0.26
C THR A 36 4.75 10.13 1.40
N ILE A 37 5.28 10.61 2.53
CA ILE A 37 4.47 11.16 3.63
C ILE A 37 3.82 12.48 3.21
N GLU A 38 4.58 13.35 2.52
CA GLU A 38 4.05 14.64 2.03
C GLU A 38 2.94 14.44 0.99
N LYS A 39 3.18 13.57 0.00
CA LYS A 39 2.16 13.23 -1.00
C LYS A 39 0.90 12.63 -0.38
N GLU A 40 1.06 11.72 0.56
CA GLU A 40 -0.09 11.09 1.24
C GLU A 40 -0.92 12.13 2.02
N GLN A 41 -0.28 13.12 2.67
CA GLN A 41 -0.99 14.23 3.31
C GLN A 41 -1.78 15.08 2.31
N ILE A 42 -1.17 15.43 1.17
CA ILE A 42 -1.82 16.22 0.12
C ILE A 42 -3.06 15.49 -0.42
N HIS A 43 -2.95 14.19 -0.69
CA HIS A 43 -4.07 13.42 -1.21
C HIS A 43 -5.19 13.23 -0.19
N TYR A 44 -4.89 13.02 1.10
CA TYR A 44 -5.93 12.99 2.12
C TYR A 44 -6.69 14.32 2.19
N ALA A 45 -5.98 15.45 2.20
CA ALA A 45 -6.60 16.77 2.23
C ALA A 45 -7.46 17.01 0.97
N LEU A 46 -6.95 16.67 -0.22
CA LEU A 46 -7.66 16.82 -1.47
C LEU A 46 -8.95 15.99 -1.53
N ILE A 47 -8.90 14.72 -1.14
CA ILE A 47 -10.09 13.84 -1.14
C ILE A 47 -11.11 14.33 -0.12
N ALA A 48 -10.67 14.72 1.08
CA ALA A 48 -11.56 15.24 2.12
C ALA A 48 -12.24 16.56 1.70
N GLU A 49 -11.54 17.41 0.93
CA GLU A 49 -12.10 18.67 0.43
C GLU A 49 -13.10 18.45 -0.71
N LYS A 50 -12.79 17.54 -1.64
CA LYS A 50 -13.54 17.40 -2.90
C LYS A 50 -14.62 16.32 -2.88
N THR A 51 -14.66 15.46 -1.87
CA THR A 51 -15.57 14.31 -1.82
C THR A 51 -16.25 14.18 -0.47
N GLY A 52 -17.27 13.30 -0.39
CA GLY A 52 -17.87 12.89 0.89
C GLY A 52 -17.15 11.73 1.58
N ILE A 53 -15.99 11.30 1.07
CA ILE A 53 -15.32 10.08 1.53
C ILE A 53 -14.48 10.39 2.77
N PRO A 54 -14.67 9.67 3.88
CA PRO A 54 -13.87 9.90 5.07
C PRO A 54 -12.39 9.56 4.84
N THR A 55 -11.51 10.41 5.36
CA THR A 55 -10.06 10.19 5.39
C THR A 55 -9.54 10.25 6.82
N PRO A 56 -8.49 9.51 7.19
CA PRO A 56 -7.78 9.73 8.44
C PRO A 56 -7.31 11.19 8.56
N ARG A 57 -7.66 11.83 9.67
CA ARG A 57 -7.10 13.12 10.07
C ARG A 57 -5.66 12.92 10.52
N ILE A 58 -4.76 13.60 9.83
CA ILE A 58 -3.35 13.70 10.22
C ILE A 58 -3.22 14.77 11.31
N HIS A 59 -2.66 14.37 12.45
CA HIS A 59 -2.36 15.28 13.56
C HIS A 59 -0.95 15.86 13.46
N LEU A 60 -0.01 15.06 12.95
CA LEU A 60 1.39 15.43 12.84
C LEU A 60 2.06 14.63 11.71
N ALA A 61 2.94 15.29 10.98
CA ALA A 61 4.00 14.64 10.20
C ALA A 61 5.35 15.24 10.59
N ASP A 62 6.28 14.40 11.04
CA ASP A 62 7.63 14.83 11.42
C ASP A 62 8.67 14.12 10.55
N LEU A 63 9.37 14.93 9.76
CA LEU A 63 10.46 14.53 8.87
C LEU A 63 11.84 14.98 9.38
N ARG A 64 11.89 15.73 10.49
CA ARG A 64 13.12 16.30 11.08
C ARG A 64 13.96 15.24 11.77
N ARG A 65 13.32 14.14 12.17
CA ARG A 65 13.94 12.92 12.71
C ARG A 65 14.74 13.15 14.00
N SER A 66 14.44 14.24 14.71
CA SER A 66 15.08 14.62 15.98
C SER A 66 14.61 13.75 17.15
N ILE A 67 13.37 13.28 17.10
CA ILE A 67 12.77 12.42 18.14
C ILE A 67 12.90 10.94 17.75
N VAL A 68 12.58 10.61 16.50
CA VAL A 68 12.65 9.25 15.95
C VAL A 68 13.57 9.27 14.74
N PRO A 69 14.50 8.31 14.55
CA PRO A 69 15.45 8.31 13.42
C PRO A 69 14.80 8.03 12.05
N LYS A 70 13.46 8.12 11.94
CA LYS A 70 12.66 7.88 10.73
C LYS A 70 11.61 8.98 10.62
N GLY A 71 11.31 9.40 9.40
CA GLY A 71 10.13 10.23 9.14
C GLY A 71 8.88 9.45 9.50
N TYR A 72 7.92 10.11 10.14
CA TYR A 72 6.68 9.47 10.57
C TYR A 72 5.50 10.43 10.50
N MET A 73 4.30 9.86 10.45
CA MET A 73 3.06 10.59 10.61
C MET A 73 2.18 9.95 11.67
N VAL A 74 1.41 10.78 12.36
CA VAL A 74 0.44 10.41 13.39
C VAL A 74 -0.94 10.82 12.90
N MET A 75 -1.85 9.86 12.87
CA MET A 75 -3.23 10.05 12.42
C MET A 75 -4.19 9.54 13.49
N ASN A 76 -5.46 9.94 13.41
CA ASN A 76 -6.48 9.20 14.12
C ASN A 76 -6.56 7.75 13.59
N TYR A 77 -6.78 6.81 14.50
CA TYR A 77 -7.14 5.46 14.11
C TYR A 77 -8.64 5.43 13.78
N VAL A 78 -8.97 5.00 12.56
CA VAL A 78 -10.35 4.78 12.11
C VAL A 78 -10.57 3.28 11.99
N GLU A 79 -11.69 2.80 12.52
CA GLU A 79 -12.07 1.38 12.39
C GLU A 79 -12.76 1.13 11.06
N GLY A 80 -12.47 -0.03 10.49
CA GLY A 80 -13.06 -0.49 9.25
C GLY A 80 -12.38 -1.76 8.78
N GLU A 81 -13.11 -2.55 8.01
CA GLU A 81 -12.65 -3.79 7.42
C GLU A 81 -12.33 -3.57 5.94
N ASN A 82 -11.24 -4.15 5.47
CA ASN A 82 -10.77 -3.92 4.11
C ASN A 82 -11.78 -4.46 3.08
N HIS A 83 -12.10 -3.65 2.07
CA HIS A 83 -12.96 -4.02 0.93
C HIS A 83 -12.59 -5.38 0.34
N GLY A 84 -11.28 -5.59 0.15
CA GLY A 84 -10.70 -6.79 -0.39
C GLY A 84 -11.15 -8.03 0.36
N TYR A 85 -10.98 -8.02 1.67
CA TYR A 85 -11.38 -9.12 2.54
C TYR A 85 -12.91 -9.33 2.55
N LEU A 86 -13.69 -8.26 2.63
CA LEU A 86 -15.14 -8.35 2.78
C LEU A 86 -15.88 -8.92 1.57
N THR A 87 -15.38 -8.77 0.34
CA THR A 87 -16.02 -9.35 -0.86
C THR A 87 -15.16 -10.42 -1.56
N LEU A 88 -14.28 -11.07 -0.80
CA LEU A 88 -13.77 -12.39 -1.14
C LEU A 88 -14.93 -13.38 -1.37
N PRO A 89 -14.92 -14.18 -2.45
CA PRO A 89 -16.00 -15.13 -2.74
C PRO A 89 -16.27 -16.10 -1.58
N ASP A 90 -15.21 -16.56 -0.93
CA ASP A 90 -15.21 -17.56 0.14
C ASP A 90 -15.26 -16.97 1.55
N ASN A 91 -15.24 -15.64 1.71
CA ASN A 91 -15.40 -15.03 3.04
C ASN A 91 -16.82 -15.31 3.58
N PRO A 92 -16.95 -16.02 4.73
CA PRO A 92 -18.25 -16.35 5.31
C PRO A 92 -18.84 -15.22 6.17
N THR A 93 -18.09 -14.16 6.47
CA THR A 93 -18.57 -13.07 7.36
C THR A 93 -19.52 -12.11 6.68
N THR A 94 -19.66 -12.19 5.35
CA THR A 94 -20.57 -11.38 4.54
C THR A 94 -21.37 -12.28 3.60
N SER A 95 -22.67 -12.04 3.54
CA SER A 95 -23.57 -12.70 2.61
C SER A 95 -23.37 -12.19 1.17
N PRO A 96 -23.86 -12.91 0.14
CA PRO A 96 -23.79 -12.44 -1.25
C PRO A 96 -24.41 -11.04 -1.44
N THR A 97 -25.55 -10.76 -0.81
CA THR A 97 -26.22 -9.45 -0.90
C THR A 97 -25.40 -8.34 -0.25
N GLU A 98 -24.70 -8.62 0.86
CA GLU A 98 -23.79 -7.66 1.48
C GLU A 98 -22.57 -7.39 0.61
N LYS A 99 -21.99 -8.43 -0.02
CA LYS A 99 -20.87 -8.28 -0.96
C LYS A 99 -21.25 -7.37 -2.14
N GLU A 100 -22.47 -7.52 -2.66
CA GLU A 100 -23.02 -6.63 -3.69
C GLU A 100 -23.21 -5.19 -3.17
N ALA A 101 -23.73 -5.02 -1.95
CA ALA A 101 -23.91 -3.71 -1.35
C ALA A 101 -22.57 -2.99 -1.12
N ILE A 102 -21.56 -3.71 -0.62
CA ILE A 102 -20.20 -3.20 -0.43
C ILE A 102 -19.57 -2.83 -1.78
N SER A 103 -19.71 -3.68 -2.79
CA SER A 103 -19.19 -3.40 -4.15
C SER A 103 -19.85 -2.17 -4.77
N ARG A 104 -21.15 -1.97 -4.55
CA ARG A 104 -21.88 -0.77 -4.99
C ARG A 104 -21.35 0.49 -4.29
N ALA A 105 -21.23 0.45 -2.97
CA ALA A 105 -20.68 1.57 -2.19
C ALA A 105 -19.22 1.87 -2.55
N ALA A 106 -18.41 0.86 -2.90
CA ALA A 106 -17.08 1.05 -3.46
C ALA A 106 -17.14 1.79 -4.81
N GLY A 107 -18.01 1.36 -5.72
CA GLY A 107 -18.21 2.02 -7.02
C GLY A 107 -18.63 3.49 -6.89
N GLU A 108 -19.51 3.80 -5.95
CA GLU A 108 -19.92 5.18 -5.65
C GLU A 108 -18.76 6.04 -5.13
N ALA A 109 -17.93 5.49 -4.25
CA ALA A 109 -16.74 6.19 -3.75
C ALA A 109 -15.68 6.40 -4.86
N ILE A 110 -15.44 5.38 -5.69
CA ILE A 110 -14.53 5.47 -6.84
C ILE A 110 -15.00 6.58 -7.78
N SER A 111 -16.30 6.62 -8.10
CA SER A 111 -16.90 7.65 -8.95
C SER A 111 -16.69 9.06 -8.38
N GLN A 112 -16.89 9.25 -7.07
CA GLN A 112 -16.61 10.54 -6.41
C GLN A 112 -15.13 10.94 -6.55
N ILE A 113 -14.19 10.01 -6.41
CA ILE A 113 -12.75 10.31 -6.54
C ILE A 113 -12.41 10.64 -7.99
N HIS A 114 -12.97 9.93 -8.97
CA HIS A 114 -12.79 10.22 -10.39
C HIS A 114 -13.41 11.56 -10.82
N SER A 115 -14.31 12.14 -10.02
CA SER A 115 -14.78 13.52 -10.24
C SER A 115 -13.71 14.59 -9.93
N ILE A 116 -12.66 14.22 -9.20
CA ILE A 116 -11.48 15.08 -8.98
C ILE A 116 -10.65 15.04 -10.26
N THR A 117 -10.85 16.04 -11.11
CA THR A 117 -10.28 16.10 -12.46
C THR A 117 -9.33 17.26 -12.66
N ARG A 118 -8.49 17.15 -13.68
CA ARG A 118 -7.64 18.24 -14.16
C ARG A 118 -7.39 18.13 -15.68
N PRO A 119 -7.05 19.24 -16.35
CA PRO A 119 -6.45 19.18 -17.66
C PRO A 119 -5.14 18.38 -17.61
N PRO A 120 -4.76 17.68 -18.68
CA PRO A 120 -3.52 16.91 -18.67
C PRO A 120 -2.29 17.81 -18.51
N GLU A 121 -1.35 17.41 -17.64
CA GLU A 121 -0.13 18.19 -17.34
C GLU A 121 0.83 18.32 -18.54
N THR A 122 0.74 17.41 -19.51
CA THR A 122 1.57 17.41 -20.71
C THR A 122 0.74 17.03 -21.92
N ALA A 123 1.08 17.57 -23.09
CA ALA A 123 0.48 17.17 -24.38
C ALA A 123 0.67 15.68 -24.72
N THR A 124 1.51 14.95 -23.96
CA THR A 124 1.75 13.50 -24.05
C THR A 124 0.84 12.64 -23.15
N SER A 125 -0.28 13.17 -22.66
CA SER A 125 -1.31 12.37 -21.99
C SER A 125 -2.05 11.46 -22.97
N GLY A 126 -2.42 10.25 -22.53
CA GLY A 126 -3.10 9.27 -23.39
C GLY A 126 -2.13 8.28 -24.04
N PRO A 127 -2.19 8.04 -25.37
CA PRO A 127 -1.46 6.96 -26.04
C PRO A 127 0.05 7.03 -25.84
N ASP A 128 0.64 8.23 -25.87
CA ASP A 128 2.09 8.43 -25.75
C ASP A 128 2.65 8.00 -24.39
N ARG A 129 1.93 8.28 -23.30
CA ARG A 129 2.31 7.82 -21.95
C ARG A 129 2.22 6.31 -21.82
N VAL A 130 1.22 5.69 -22.45
CA VAL A 130 1.07 4.22 -22.49
C VAL A 130 2.20 3.60 -23.33
N LEU A 131 2.50 4.16 -24.49
CA LEU A 131 3.61 3.74 -25.34
C LEU A 131 4.96 3.84 -24.62
N ALA A 132 5.21 4.93 -23.89
CA ALA A 132 6.41 5.10 -23.09
C ALA A 132 6.53 4.02 -21.99
N ALA A 133 5.41 3.64 -21.36
CA ALA A 133 5.38 2.55 -20.38
C ALA A 133 5.64 1.18 -21.03
N ILE A 134 5.08 0.92 -22.22
CA ILE A 134 5.34 -0.29 -23.00
C ILE A 134 6.81 -0.34 -23.47
N ASP A 135 7.40 0.80 -23.85
CA ASP A 135 8.81 0.90 -24.21
C ASP A 135 9.73 0.63 -23.02
N ALA A 136 9.35 1.07 -21.81
CA ALA A 136 10.07 0.69 -20.59
C ALA A 136 9.99 -0.82 -20.34
N LEU A 137 8.84 -1.47 -20.63
CA LEU A 137 8.68 -2.92 -20.54
C LEU A 137 9.57 -3.66 -21.55
N ASP A 138 9.67 -3.20 -22.80
CA ASP A 138 10.52 -3.81 -23.86
C ASP A 138 11.99 -3.91 -23.41
N ARG A 139 12.50 -2.89 -22.69
CA ARG A 139 13.85 -2.91 -22.12
C ARG A 139 14.04 -4.03 -21.09
N VAL A 140 13.03 -4.28 -20.25
CA VAL A 140 13.08 -5.32 -19.20
C VAL A 140 12.90 -6.73 -19.80
N VAL A 141 12.11 -6.88 -20.88
CA VAL A 141 11.96 -8.16 -21.59
C VAL A 141 13.25 -8.60 -22.28
N GLY A 142 14.04 -7.66 -22.80
CA GLY A 142 15.36 -7.93 -23.36
C GLY A 142 16.34 -8.58 -22.38
N GLU A 143 16.09 -8.47 -21.08
CA GLU A 143 16.94 -9.00 -19.99
C GLU A 143 16.46 -10.37 -19.44
N HIS A 144 15.58 -11.08 -20.17
CA HIS A 144 15.08 -12.44 -19.89
C HIS A 144 14.22 -12.64 -18.62
N GLN A 145 13.61 -11.59 -18.07
CA GLN A 145 12.82 -11.70 -16.83
C GLN A 145 11.29 -11.73 -17.01
N CYS A 146 10.78 -11.85 -18.24
CA CYS A 146 9.33 -11.78 -18.48
C CYS A 146 8.83 -12.80 -19.51
N ARG A 147 7.59 -13.30 -19.33
CA ARG A 147 6.92 -14.25 -20.26
C ARG A 147 6.34 -13.58 -21.52
N VAL A 148 6.49 -12.27 -21.65
CA VAL A 148 5.95 -11.49 -22.77
C VAL A 148 6.97 -11.47 -23.91
N THR A 149 6.53 -11.74 -25.15
CA THR A 149 7.39 -11.69 -26.34
C THR A 149 7.42 -10.29 -26.96
N ARG A 150 8.47 -10.00 -27.73
CA ARG A 150 8.59 -8.72 -28.45
C ARG A 150 7.45 -8.50 -29.45
N ASP A 151 6.95 -9.57 -30.07
CA ASP A 151 5.79 -9.51 -30.96
C ASP A 151 4.49 -9.16 -30.22
N GLN A 152 4.33 -9.63 -28.98
CA GLN A 152 3.20 -9.22 -28.13
C GLN A 152 3.30 -7.73 -27.76
N ILE A 153 4.50 -7.26 -27.43
CA ILE A 153 4.77 -5.84 -27.17
C ILE A 153 4.43 -4.99 -28.39
N ASN A 154 4.91 -5.36 -29.58
CA ASN A 154 4.67 -4.61 -30.80
C ASN A 154 3.18 -4.56 -31.15
N ARG A 155 2.46 -5.69 -31.05
CA ARG A 155 1.00 -5.71 -31.23
C ARG A 155 0.28 -4.78 -30.26
N CYS A 156 0.72 -4.73 -29.00
CA CYS A 156 0.14 -3.81 -28.02
C CYS A 156 0.39 -2.34 -28.40
N LYS A 157 1.61 -1.99 -28.86
CA LYS A 157 1.90 -0.64 -29.37
C LYS A 157 1.02 -0.28 -30.58
N ASP A 158 0.80 -1.21 -31.48
CA ASP A 158 -0.03 -0.96 -32.68
C ASP A 158 -1.48 -0.71 -32.32
N VAL A 159 -2.05 -1.47 -31.37
CA VAL A 159 -3.39 -1.20 -30.82
C VAL A 159 -3.46 0.19 -30.22
N VAL A 160 -2.51 0.54 -29.35
CA VAL A 160 -2.50 1.86 -28.66
C VAL A 160 -2.40 3.02 -29.66
N ARG A 161 -1.63 2.88 -30.74
CA ARG A 161 -1.51 3.92 -31.78
C ARG A 161 -2.78 4.11 -32.60
N GLN A 162 -3.58 3.06 -32.76
CA GLN A 162 -4.77 3.08 -33.62
C GLN A 162 -6.03 3.43 -32.84
N ASP A 163 -5.99 3.34 -31.51
CA ASP A 163 -7.15 3.57 -30.66
C ASP A 163 -7.23 5.03 -30.23
N SER A 164 -8.03 5.81 -30.96
CA SER A 164 -8.29 7.21 -30.64
C SER A 164 -9.05 7.41 -29.33
N SER A 165 -9.69 6.36 -28.78
CA SER A 165 -10.38 6.45 -27.49
C SER A 165 -9.42 6.56 -26.30
N LEU A 166 -8.15 6.24 -26.50
CA LEU A 166 -7.09 6.41 -25.50
C LEU A 166 -6.61 7.87 -25.37
N ASN A 167 -7.11 8.79 -26.21
CA ASN A 167 -6.84 10.21 -26.05
C ASN A 167 -7.65 10.76 -24.87
N VAL A 168 -6.94 11.04 -23.78
CA VAL A 168 -7.54 11.53 -22.54
C VAL A 168 -7.57 13.05 -22.55
N GLU A 169 -8.75 13.64 -22.70
CA GLU A 169 -8.95 15.09 -22.63
C GLU A 169 -8.97 15.61 -21.20
N ILE A 170 -9.35 14.76 -20.24
CA ILE A 170 -9.48 15.08 -18.82
C ILE A 170 -8.88 13.93 -18.01
N GLU A 171 -7.86 14.24 -17.20
CA GLU A 171 -7.32 13.27 -16.25
C GLU A 171 -8.13 13.29 -14.96
N SER A 172 -8.30 12.13 -14.35
CA SER A 172 -8.91 11.97 -13.02
C SER A 172 -7.88 11.49 -12.00
N LEU A 173 -8.09 11.79 -10.72
CA LEU A 173 -7.27 11.24 -9.64
C LEU A 173 -7.49 9.72 -9.56
N LEU A 174 -6.43 8.95 -9.83
CA LEU A 174 -6.47 7.49 -9.81
C LEU A 174 -6.28 6.96 -8.40
N LEU A 175 -6.99 5.88 -8.08
CA LEU A 175 -6.96 5.23 -6.79
C LEU A 175 -5.79 4.27 -6.61
N ARG A 176 -5.23 3.74 -7.70
CA ARG A 176 -4.13 2.76 -7.73
C ARG A 176 -3.35 2.61 -6.41
N ASP A 177 -3.45 1.42 -5.82
CA ASP A 177 -2.87 1.02 -4.52
C ASP A 177 -3.52 1.62 -3.24
N ALA A 178 -4.61 2.40 -3.35
CA ALA A 178 -5.42 2.81 -2.20
C ALA A 178 -6.27 1.66 -1.67
N ASP A 179 -6.50 1.66 -0.36
CA ASP A 179 -7.40 0.73 0.31
C ASP A 179 -8.68 1.45 0.73
N LEU A 180 -9.83 0.92 0.30
CA LEU A 180 -11.13 1.28 0.84
C LEU A 180 -11.44 0.36 2.02
N ASN A 181 -11.83 0.94 3.14
CA ASN A 181 -12.25 0.22 4.33
C ASN A 181 -13.70 0.55 4.64
N PHE A 182 -14.43 -0.44 5.12
CA PHE A 182 -15.88 -0.41 5.26
C PHE A 182 -16.28 -0.73 6.69
N SER A 183 -17.42 -0.18 7.10
CA SER A 183 -18.08 -0.54 8.34
C SER A 183 -19.56 -0.68 8.08
N GLU A 184 -20.19 -1.60 8.80
CA GLU A 184 -21.64 -1.67 8.86
C GLU A 184 -22.15 -0.69 9.92
N THR A 185 -23.14 0.11 9.57
CA THR A 185 -23.80 1.04 10.50
C THR A 185 -25.29 0.99 10.23
N GLU A 186 -26.07 0.66 11.26
CA GLU A 186 -27.54 0.56 11.17
C GLU A 186 -28.01 -0.40 10.04
N GLY A 187 -27.29 -1.51 9.84
CA GLY A 187 -27.62 -2.51 8.81
C GLY A 187 -27.22 -2.11 7.37
N ALA A 188 -26.45 -1.03 7.21
CA ALA A 188 -25.97 -0.57 5.91
C ALA A 188 -24.43 -0.51 5.87
N TRP A 189 -23.85 -1.13 4.85
CA TRP A 189 -22.43 -1.05 4.57
C TRP A 189 -22.06 0.30 3.96
N ARG A 190 -21.06 0.97 4.54
CA ARG A 190 -20.57 2.27 4.06
C ARG A 190 -19.05 2.30 4.06
N VAL A 191 -18.46 3.16 3.23
CA VAL A 191 -17.02 3.45 3.29
C VAL A 191 -16.73 4.13 4.62
N ALA A 192 -16.00 3.44 5.49
CA ALA A 192 -15.54 3.95 6.76
C ALA A 192 -14.40 4.94 6.58
N PHE A 193 -13.45 4.61 5.71
CA PHE A 193 -12.38 5.50 5.28
C PHE A 193 -11.62 4.96 4.07
N ILE A 194 -10.93 5.84 3.36
CA ILE A 194 -9.90 5.49 2.39
C ILE A 194 -8.50 5.70 2.97
N CYS A 195 -7.55 4.84 2.64
CA CYS A 195 -6.15 4.99 3.07
C CYS A 195 -5.11 4.57 2.03
N ASP A 196 -3.85 4.72 2.41
CA ASP A 196 -2.66 4.35 1.63
C ASP A 196 -2.40 5.22 0.40
N LEU A 197 -2.74 6.51 0.51
CA LEU A 197 -2.74 7.49 -0.57
C LEU A 197 -1.37 8.06 -0.99
N LYS A 198 -0.30 7.27 -0.93
CA LYS A 198 1.08 7.71 -1.25
C LYS A 198 1.46 7.62 -2.73
N HIS A 199 0.65 7.00 -3.58
CA HIS A 199 0.99 6.64 -4.97
C HIS A 199 0.00 7.16 -6.02
N GLN A 200 -0.95 7.98 -5.59
CA GLN A 200 -2.03 8.50 -6.39
C GLN A 200 -1.45 9.49 -7.38
N GLN A 201 -1.99 9.41 -8.58
CA GLN A 201 -1.58 10.20 -9.73
C GLN A 201 -2.83 10.50 -10.52
N TYR A 202 -2.76 11.54 -11.33
CA TYR A 202 -3.78 11.77 -12.33
C TYR A 202 -3.48 10.97 -13.60
N GLY A 203 -4.54 10.48 -14.23
CA GLY A 203 -4.50 9.79 -15.50
C GLY A 203 -5.87 9.37 -15.99
N ASP A 204 -5.90 8.43 -16.93
CA ASP A 204 -7.12 7.84 -17.46
C ASP A 204 -7.86 7.04 -16.37
N PRO A 205 -9.14 7.36 -16.04
CA PRO A 205 -9.92 6.61 -15.05
C PRO A 205 -10.04 5.11 -15.38
N TYR A 206 -9.98 4.71 -16.65
CA TYR A 206 -10.00 3.30 -17.04
C TYR A 206 -8.78 2.52 -16.54
N LEU A 207 -7.69 3.18 -16.14
CA LEU A 207 -6.54 2.50 -15.53
C LEU A 207 -6.87 1.86 -14.18
N ASP A 208 -7.78 2.45 -13.39
CA ASP A 208 -8.24 1.81 -12.17
C ASP A 208 -9.10 0.58 -12.49
N LEU A 209 -9.97 0.65 -13.51
CA LEU A 209 -10.75 -0.51 -13.97
C LEU A 209 -9.83 -1.62 -14.51
N ALA A 210 -8.84 -1.27 -15.33
CA ALA A 210 -7.86 -2.21 -15.85
C ALA A 210 -7.05 -2.85 -14.71
N HIS A 211 -6.73 -2.10 -13.64
CA HIS A 211 -6.08 -2.67 -12.47
C HIS A 211 -6.95 -3.75 -11.80
N VAL A 212 -8.27 -3.50 -11.68
CA VAL A 212 -9.23 -4.47 -11.13
C VAL A 212 -9.38 -5.70 -12.02
N LEU A 213 -9.46 -5.51 -13.35
CA LEU A 213 -9.73 -6.58 -14.31
C LEU A 213 -8.49 -7.42 -14.65
N CYS A 214 -7.32 -6.79 -14.75
CA CYS A 214 -6.09 -7.43 -15.23
C CYS A 214 -5.16 -7.90 -14.11
N SER A 215 -5.43 -7.53 -12.87
CA SER A 215 -4.71 -8.13 -11.76
C SER A 215 -5.16 -9.60 -11.63
N PRO A 216 -4.25 -10.61 -11.71
CA PRO A 216 -4.58 -12.02 -11.44
C PRO A 216 -5.06 -12.23 -9.99
N LYS A 217 -5.01 -11.16 -9.21
CA LYS A 217 -5.55 -10.97 -7.90
C LYS A 217 -6.69 -9.96 -8.03
N PRO A 218 -7.96 -10.33 -7.80
CA PRO A 218 -9.00 -9.32 -7.65
C PRO A 218 -8.57 -8.30 -6.56
N MET A 219 -9.22 -7.14 -6.48
CA MET A 219 -9.06 -6.21 -5.34
C MET A 219 -9.06 -6.93 -3.96
N TRP A 220 -9.63 -8.14 -3.89
CA TRP A 220 -9.60 -9.09 -2.77
C TRP A 220 -8.23 -9.61 -2.26
N SER A 221 -7.11 -9.50 -2.99
CA SER A 221 -5.85 -10.14 -2.54
C SER A 221 -5.13 -9.35 -1.44
N LEU A 222 -5.38 -9.78 -0.20
CA LEU A 222 -4.34 -9.86 0.82
C LEU A 222 -3.02 -10.28 0.15
N LYS A 223 -1.95 -9.53 0.43
CA LYS A 223 -0.57 -9.99 0.28
C LYS A 223 -0.50 -11.37 0.95
N GLU A 224 -0.56 -12.45 0.19
CA GLU A 224 -0.57 -13.80 0.77
C GLU A 224 0.62 -13.96 1.73
N PRO A 225 0.40 -14.58 2.90
CA PRO A 225 1.49 -15.06 3.71
C PRO A 225 2.17 -16.20 2.97
N PHE A 226 3.49 -16.13 2.82
CA PHE A 226 4.32 -17.27 2.42
C PHE A 226 3.84 -18.54 3.14
N SER A 227 3.40 -19.53 2.39
CA SER A 227 3.14 -20.91 2.85
C SER A 227 4.48 -21.64 3.05
N GLY A 228 5.28 -21.14 3.99
CA GLY A 228 6.42 -21.87 4.55
C GLY A 228 5.98 -22.65 5.79
N PRO A 229 6.55 -23.84 6.07
CA PRO A 229 6.18 -24.62 7.24
C PRO A 229 6.41 -23.83 8.53
N VAL A 230 5.33 -23.65 9.29
CA VAL A 230 5.31 -23.01 10.61
C VAL A 230 6.15 -23.84 11.56
N ARG A 231 7.30 -23.32 12.00
CA ARG A 231 7.92 -23.73 13.26
C ARG A 231 7.40 -22.80 14.36
N PRO A 232 6.82 -23.30 15.45
CA PRO A 232 6.35 -22.45 16.53
C PRO A 232 7.58 -21.97 17.31
N ARG A 233 7.75 -20.66 17.52
CA ARG A 233 8.63 -20.17 18.59
C ARG A 233 8.38 -18.68 18.92
N TRP A 234 7.94 -18.49 20.17
CA TRP A 234 8.01 -17.31 21.05
C TRP A 234 7.06 -16.13 20.78
N GLN A 235 5.94 -16.16 21.51
CA GLN A 235 5.29 -14.96 22.05
C GLN A 235 6.25 -14.25 23.00
N THR A 236 6.47 -12.96 22.78
CA THR A 236 6.88 -12.03 23.84
C THR A 236 5.98 -10.81 23.74
N SER A 237 4.99 -10.76 24.62
CA SER A 237 4.25 -9.57 24.98
C SER A 237 5.18 -8.65 25.77
N LEU A 238 5.50 -7.48 25.22
CA LEU A 238 6.14 -6.41 25.95
C LEU A 238 5.09 -5.32 26.19
N LEU A 239 4.41 -5.46 27.33
CA LEU A 239 3.73 -4.36 28.01
C LEU A 239 4.82 -3.46 28.60
N CYS A 240 5.14 -2.34 27.95
CA CYS A 240 5.88 -1.26 28.58
C CYS A 240 4.89 -0.25 29.15
N GLY A 241 4.59 -0.39 30.44
CA GLY A 241 4.04 0.69 31.25
C GLY A 241 5.12 1.74 31.50
N VAL A 242 4.88 2.96 31.05
CA VAL A 242 5.76 4.10 31.31
C VAL A 242 5.39 4.68 32.68
N ARG A 243 6.25 4.46 33.69
CA ARG A 243 6.35 5.35 34.87
C ARG A 243 7.80 5.72 35.06
N GLY A 244 8.01 7.01 35.28
CA GLY A 244 9.31 7.66 35.16
C GLY A 244 10.27 7.51 36.34
N ASN A 245 11.44 8.09 36.06
CA ASN A 245 12.52 8.56 36.90
C ASN A 245 13.61 7.59 37.40
N ALA A 246 14.83 8.14 37.25
CA ALA A 246 16.07 7.93 37.98
C ALA A 246 17.00 6.77 37.55
N THR A 247 18.04 7.18 36.82
CA THR A 247 19.48 6.89 37.06
C THR A 247 19.97 5.45 37.26
N ASP A 248 21.05 5.17 36.53
CA ASP A 248 22.19 4.32 36.88
C ASP A 248 22.25 2.83 36.51
N ARG A 249 23.41 2.51 35.90
CA ARG A 249 24.17 1.24 35.84
C ARG A 249 23.90 0.25 34.70
N LEU A 250 24.80 0.33 33.71
CA LEU A 250 25.75 -0.72 33.33
C LEU A 250 25.51 -2.12 33.92
N CYS A 251 25.34 -3.11 33.04
CA CYS A 251 25.98 -4.41 33.21
C CYS A 251 26.26 -5.06 31.85
N GLN A 252 27.56 -5.18 31.58
CA GLN A 252 28.16 -6.02 30.54
C GLN A 252 27.97 -7.49 30.90
N THR A 253 27.72 -8.36 29.91
CA THR A 253 28.25 -9.74 29.90
C THR A 253 28.23 -10.33 28.49
N LEU A 254 29.40 -10.31 27.85
CA LEU A 254 29.97 -11.43 27.07
C LEU A 254 31.22 -11.89 27.86
N PRO A 255 31.89 -13.03 27.59
CA PRO A 255 31.71 -14.05 26.54
C PRO A 255 31.83 -15.51 27.07
N CYS A 256 31.69 -16.52 26.20
CA CYS A 256 32.64 -17.65 26.22
C CYS A 256 32.67 -18.42 24.90
N ARG A 257 33.90 -18.78 24.51
CA ARG A 257 34.37 -19.43 23.29
C ARG A 257 34.96 -20.78 23.70
N GLU A 258 34.77 -21.83 22.90
CA GLU A 258 35.69 -22.97 22.72
C GLU A 258 35.19 -23.72 21.46
N ARG A 259 35.87 -23.70 20.29
CA ARG A 259 37.05 -24.49 19.87
C ARG A 259 36.91 -25.97 20.31
N SER A 260 37.05 -26.99 19.46
CA SER A 260 38.13 -27.20 18.49
C SER A 260 37.88 -28.45 17.63
N LEU A 261 38.46 -28.45 16.41
CA LEU A 261 39.20 -29.56 15.75
C LEU A 261 38.39 -30.81 15.31
N SER A 262 38.62 -31.45 14.15
CA SER A 262 39.82 -31.54 13.30
C SER A 262 39.51 -32.25 11.97
N ARG A 263 40.29 -31.86 10.93
CA ARG A 263 40.95 -32.69 9.88
C ARG A 263 40.06 -33.59 8.98
N GLY A 264 40.20 -33.64 7.65
CA GLY A 264 41.16 -33.00 6.76
C GLY A 264 41.27 -33.73 5.40
N ARG A 265 41.98 -33.06 4.48
CA ARG A 265 42.75 -33.56 3.30
C ARG A 265 41.97 -34.11 2.08
N ARG A 266 42.08 -33.38 0.94
CA ARG A 266 42.97 -33.62 -0.25
C ARG A 266 42.24 -34.45 -1.33
N ARG A 267 42.34 -34.26 -2.65
CA ARG A 267 43.34 -33.71 -3.59
C ARG A 267 42.61 -33.45 -4.94
N ARG A 268 42.79 -32.30 -5.60
CA ARG A 268 43.61 -32.05 -6.82
C ARG A 268 43.16 -32.68 -8.17
N SER A 269 42.88 -31.77 -9.11
CA SER A 269 43.28 -31.69 -10.54
C SER A 269 42.95 -32.84 -11.50
N ARG A 270 42.18 -32.53 -12.55
CA ARG A 270 42.68 -31.98 -13.82
C ARG A 270 41.65 -31.03 -14.40
#